data_AF-A0A944MVL6-F1
#
_entry.id   AF-A0A944MVL6-F1
#
_cell.length_a   1.000
_cell.length_b   1.000
_cell.length_c   1.000
_cell.angle_alpha   90.00
_cell.angle_beta   90.00
_cell.angle_gamma   90.00
#
_symmetry.space_group_name_H-M   'P 1'
#
loop_
_entity.id
_entity.type
_entity.pdbx_description
1 polymer ?
#
loop_
_entity_poly.entity_id
_entity_poly.type
_entity_poly.pdbx_seq_one_letter_code
_entity_poly.pdbx_strand_id
1 'polypeptide(L)'
;MNERSDLLCNLIQGEQIKQAIELVQDAYDYHESEHFVFTVLKEEKSTPELVEAVLEAFLRTRENHRVQHGYWVHSLSHFTDILWERRMVDWIKKFNEVSFKGAIELHDTNCSDRLVCDFGRYARFNDDPADFYLTPDNLSWMNWEFNEYAKERIETGRFESEEAFLRWKYNWKLQRPEKLIKFDYDLQTDLVDIEQIRSLIQKLQELGADISKFNDLEKDLLTKHLSKLESELSETEQDWRREGLEKAIQKTRAALDLCK
;
A
#
# COMPACT_ATOMS: atom_id res chain seq x y z
N MET A 1 -18.54 -12.32 -11.54
CA MET A 1 -19.58 -11.40 -11.03
C MET A 1 -20.79 -12.24 -10.70
N ASN A 2 -21.24 -12.19 -9.44
CA ASN A 2 -22.40 -12.92 -8.95
C ASN A 2 -23.67 -12.13 -9.35
N GLU A 3 -24.74 -12.82 -9.78
CA GLU A 3 -26.03 -12.22 -10.15
C GLU A 3 -26.57 -11.26 -9.08
N ARG A 4 -26.27 -11.53 -7.80
CA ARG A 4 -26.65 -10.66 -6.68
C ARG A 4 -25.84 -9.36 -6.60
N SER A 5 -24.57 -9.35 -7.01
CA SER A 5 -23.77 -8.12 -7.10
C SER A 5 -24.27 -7.22 -8.23
N ASP A 6 -24.70 -7.82 -9.34
CA ASP A 6 -25.31 -7.09 -10.46
C ASP A 6 -26.67 -6.51 -10.05
N LEU A 7 -27.48 -7.28 -9.31
CA LEU A 7 -28.71 -6.78 -8.70
C LEU A 7 -28.43 -5.61 -7.75
N LEU A 8 -27.43 -5.72 -6.86
CA LEU A 8 -27.06 -4.66 -5.93
C LEU A 8 -26.67 -3.38 -6.68
N CYS A 9 -25.88 -3.49 -7.75
CA CYS A 9 -25.52 -2.36 -8.60
C CYS A 9 -26.77 -1.70 -9.21
N ASN A 10 -27.69 -2.48 -9.77
CA ASN A 10 -28.94 -1.95 -10.34
C ASN A 10 -29.81 -1.25 -9.28
N LEU A 11 -29.87 -1.78 -8.05
CA LEU A 11 -30.60 -1.16 -6.94
C LEU A 11 -29.98 0.19 -6.55
N ILE A 12 -28.64 0.28 -6.47
CA ILE A 12 -27.92 1.53 -6.19
C ILE A 12 -28.15 2.56 -7.30
N GLN A 13 -28.01 2.15 -8.57
CA GLN A 13 -28.19 3.04 -9.72
C GLN A 13 -29.62 3.58 -9.84
N GLY A 14 -30.60 2.73 -9.53
CA GLY A 14 -32.02 3.07 -9.44
C GLY A 14 -32.44 3.73 -8.13
N GLU A 15 -31.49 4.10 -7.25
CA GLU A 15 -31.72 4.80 -5.97
C GLU A 15 -32.66 4.05 -4.99
N GLN A 16 -32.73 2.72 -5.13
CA GLN A 16 -33.49 1.80 -4.29
C GLN A 16 -32.67 1.38 -3.06
N ILE A 17 -32.23 2.38 -2.27
CA ILE A 17 -31.26 2.19 -1.19
C ILE A 17 -31.75 1.24 -0.09
N LYS A 18 -33.05 1.26 0.23
CA LYS A 18 -33.61 0.36 1.26
C LYS A 18 -33.49 -1.11 0.84
N GLN A 19 -33.85 -1.44 -0.39
CA GLN A 19 -33.71 -2.80 -0.92
C GLN A 19 -32.23 -3.20 -1.03
N ALA A 20 -31.34 -2.26 -1.37
CA ALA A 20 -29.90 -2.51 -1.38
C ALA A 20 -29.37 -2.87 0.02
N ILE A 21 -29.81 -2.15 1.06
CA ILE A 21 -29.46 -2.45 2.47
C ILE A 21 -29.97 -3.84 2.89
N GLU A 22 -31.23 -4.15 2.57
CA GLU A 22 -31.82 -5.48 2.86
C GLU A 22 -31.01 -6.60 2.18
N LEU A 23 -30.59 -6.38 0.94
CA LEU A 23 -29.77 -7.34 0.18
C LEU A 23 -28.38 -7.56 0.81
N VAL A 24 -27.66 -6.49 1.18
CA VAL A 24 -26.31 -6.64 1.76
C VAL A 24 -26.34 -7.25 3.16
N GLN A 25 -27.41 -7.02 3.93
CA GLN A 25 -27.58 -7.62 5.26
C GLN A 25 -27.84 -9.13 5.20
N ASP A 26 -28.31 -9.63 4.06
CA ASP A 26 -28.56 -11.04 3.74
C ASP A 26 -27.40 -11.68 2.94
N ALA A 27 -26.17 -11.19 3.11
CA ALA A 27 -25.00 -11.81 2.48
C ALA A 27 -24.79 -13.25 3.00
N TYR A 28 -24.64 -14.21 2.09
CA TYR A 28 -24.56 -15.64 2.42
C TYR A 28 -23.24 -16.01 3.09
N ASP A 29 -22.14 -15.48 2.58
CA ASP A 29 -20.79 -15.76 3.03
C ASP A 29 -19.88 -14.53 2.89
N TYR A 30 -18.62 -14.69 3.27
CA TYR A 30 -17.63 -13.62 3.22
C TYR A 30 -17.21 -13.25 1.79
N HIS A 31 -17.26 -14.17 0.81
CA HIS A 31 -16.93 -13.87 -0.58
C HIS A 31 -18.01 -13.01 -1.23
N GLU A 32 -19.28 -13.34 -1.01
CA GLU A 32 -20.39 -12.50 -1.45
C GLU A 32 -20.34 -11.15 -0.75
N SER A 33 -20.10 -11.13 0.56
CA SER A 33 -20.00 -9.89 1.31
C SER A 33 -18.82 -9.02 0.84
N GLU A 34 -17.66 -9.60 0.56
CA GLU A 34 -16.51 -8.92 -0.05
C GLU A 34 -16.89 -8.28 -1.40
N HIS A 35 -17.57 -9.04 -2.28
CA HIS A 35 -18.05 -8.51 -3.55
C HIS A 35 -19.04 -7.36 -3.37
N PHE A 36 -19.95 -7.45 -2.40
CA PHE A 36 -20.86 -6.36 -2.08
C PHE A 36 -20.12 -5.12 -1.59
N VAL A 37 -19.11 -5.26 -0.71
CA VAL A 37 -18.27 -4.13 -0.26
C VAL A 37 -17.64 -3.45 -1.47
N PHE A 38 -17.05 -4.21 -2.40
CA PHE A 38 -16.47 -3.66 -3.61
C PHE A 38 -17.48 -2.92 -4.49
N THR A 39 -18.67 -3.49 -4.70
CA THR A 39 -19.73 -2.84 -5.48
C THR A 39 -20.12 -1.52 -4.81
N VAL A 40 -20.47 -1.53 -3.53
CA VAL A 40 -20.91 -0.33 -2.80
C VAL A 40 -19.81 0.72 -2.72
N LEU A 41 -18.56 0.34 -2.45
CA LEU A 41 -17.44 1.29 -2.34
C LEU A 41 -16.91 1.78 -3.70
N LYS A 42 -17.41 1.29 -4.84
CA LYS A 42 -17.05 1.82 -6.16
C LYS A 42 -18.14 2.70 -6.76
N GLU A 43 -19.41 2.43 -6.44
CA GLU A 43 -20.53 3.21 -6.94
C GLU A 43 -20.59 4.62 -6.32
N GLU A 44 -20.74 5.65 -7.17
CA GLU A 44 -20.84 7.06 -6.75
C GLU A 44 -22.14 7.36 -6.00
N LYS A 45 -23.21 6.63 -6.30
CA LYS A 45 -24.54 6.80 -5.71
C LYS A 45 -24.71 6.08 -4.36
N SER A 46 -23.69 5.40 -3.87
CA SER A 46 -23.75 4.72 -2.58
C SER A 46 -23.91 5.73 -1.44
N THR A 47 -24.98 5.59 -0.66
CA THR A 47 -25.21 6.46 0.50
C THR A 47 -24.35 6.03 1.68
N PRO A 48 -24.06 6.94 2.64
CA PRO A 48 -23.34 6.58 3.86
C PRO A 48 -23.98 5.41 4.61
N GLU A 49 -25.31 5.33 4.68
CA GLU A 49 -26.02 4.25 5.37
C GLU A 49 -25.80 2.88 4.70
N LEU A 50 -25.75 2.84 3.37
CA LEU A 50 -25.46 1.62 2.63
C LEU A 50 -24.01 1.18 2.81
N VAL A 51 -23.09 2.15 2.84
CA VAL A 51 -21.67 1.90 3.13
C VAL A 51 -21.50 1.32 4.54
N GLU A 52 -22.15 1.90 5.55
CA GLU A 52 -22.13 1.35 6.91
C GLU A 52 -22.71 -0.07 6.94
N ALA A 53 -23.87 -0.29 6.32
CA ALA A 53 -24.53 -1.59 6.31
C ALA A 53 -23.68 -2.70 5.66
N VAL A 54 -22.99 -2.40 4.56
CA VAL A 54 -22.17 -3.40 3.85
C VAL A 54 -20.91 -3.76 4.64
N LEU A 55 -20.28 -2.79 5.31
CA LEU A 55 -19.10 -3.03 6.14
C LEU A 55 -19.46 -3.77 7.43
N GLU A 56 -20.62 -3.47 8.02
CA GLU A 56 -21.17 -4.26 9.14
C GLU A 56 -21.48 -5.70 8.73
N ALA A 57 -22.10 -5.89 7.55
CA ALA A 57 -22.36 -7.22 7.02
C ALA A 57 -21.06 -8.02 6.86
N PHE A 58 -20.04 -7.43 6.24
CA PHE A 58 -18.73 -8.08 6.08
C PHE A 58 -18.08 -8.43 7.42
N LEU A 59 -18.12 -7.52 8.39
CA LEU A 59 -17.58 -7.78 9.72
C LEU A 59 -18.26 -8.99 10.40
N ARG A 60 -19.58 -9.13 10.27
CA ARG A 60 -20.34 -10.26 10.83
C ARG A 60 -19.93 -11.60 10.21
N THR A 61 -19.48 -11.62 8.95
CA THR A 61 -19.04 -12.87 8.31
C THR A 61 -17.81 -13.51 8.98
N ARG A 62 -17.06 -12.75 9.79
CA ARG A 62 -15.97 -13.27 10.64
C ARG A 62 -16.47 -14.36 11.59
N GLU A 63 -17.68 -14.24 12.13
CA GLU A 63 -18.23 -15.22 13.08
C GLU A 63 -18.40 -16.59 12.43
N ASN A 64 -18.78 -16.62 11.15
CA ASN A 64 -18.91 -17.84 10.35
C ASN A 64 -17.56 -18.45 9.95
N HIS A 65 -16.48 -17.65 9.96
CA HIS A 65 -15.13 -18.04 9.51
C HIS A 65 -14.10 -17.99 10.64
N ARG A 66 -14.53 -18.08 11.90
CA ARG A 66 -13.62 -17.99 13.05
C ARG A 66 -12.49 -19.04 13.02
N VAL A 67 -12.69 -20.19 12.38
CA VAL A 67 -11.66 -21.24 12.25
C VAL A 67 -10.67 -20.96 11.10
N GLN A 68 -11.01 -20.05 10.18
CA GLN A 68 -10.22 -19.65 9.02
C GLN A 68 -10.04 -18.13 9.00
N HIS A 69 -9.54 -17.59 10.12
CA HIS A 69 -9.43 -16.15 10.32
C HIS A 69 -8.60 -15.46 9.22
N GLY A 70 -7.48 -16.07 8.86
CA GLY A 70 -6.60 -15.56 7.81
C GLY A 70 -7.27 -15.45 6.44
N TYR A 71 -8.21 -16.34 6.12
CA TYR A 71 -9.01 -16.25 4.89
C TYR A 71 -9.99 -15.07 4.94
N TRP A 72 -10.61 -14.81 6.08
CA TRP A 72 -11.46 -13.63 6.25
C TRP A 72 -10.64 -12.34 6.13
N VAL A 73 -9.46 -12.28 6.75
CA VAL A 73 -8.52 -11.14 6.60
C VAL A 73 -8.03 -11.00 5.16
N HIS A 74 -7.81 -12.10 4.45
CA HIS A 74 -7.45 -12.07 3.03
C HIS A 74 -8.51 -11.34 2.19
N SER A 75 -9.78 -11.70 2.35
CA SER A 75 -10.90 -11.00 1.69
C SER A 75 -11.01 -9.53 2.09
N LEU A 76 -10.82 -9.21 3.37
CA LEU A 76 -10.74 -7.82 3.84
C LEU A 76 -9.68 -7.03 3.08
N SER A 77 -8.48 -7.61 2.91
CA SER A 77 -7.33 -6.96 2.27
C SER A 77 -7.53 -6.59 0.80
N HIS A 78 -8.59 -7.09 0.17
CA HIS A 78 -8.90 -6.75 -1.21
C HIS A 78 -9.47 -5.33 -1.35
N PHE A 79 -10.16 -4.81 -0.33
CA PHE A 79 -10.80 -3.48 -0.39
C PHE A 79 -10.26 -2.48 0.64
N THR A 80 -9.23 -2.84 1.40
CA THR A 80 -8.62 -1.94 2.40
C THR A 80 -8.00 -0.69 1.78
N ASP A 81 -7.49 -0.79 0.55
CA ASP A 81 -7.00 0.35 -0.23
C ASP A 81 -8.09 1.40 -0.44
N ILE A 82 -9.31 0.99 -0.81
CA ILE A 82 -10.45 1.88 -0.99
C ILE A 82 -10.84 2.54 0.33
N LEU A 83 -10.80 1.82 1.46
CA LEU A 83 -11.06 2.41 2.77
C LEU A 83 -10.04 3.49 3.12
N TRP A 84 -8.75 3.25 2.82
CA TRP A 84 -7.69 4.24 3.00
C TRP A 84 -7.84 5.46 2.09
N GLU A 85 -8.13 5.25 0.80
CA GLU A 85 -8.35 6.32 -0.18
C GLU A 85 -9.54 7.21 0.20
N ARG A 86 -10.65 6.58 0.61
CA ARG A 86 -11.87 7.28 1.09
C ARG A 86 -11.74 7.83 2.52
N ARG A 87 -10.63 7.57 3.20
CA ARG A 87 -10.38 7.99 4.60
C ARG A 87 -11.46 7.54 5.58
N MET A 88 -11.92 6.30 5.43
CA MET A 88 -12.86 5.65 6.34
C MET A 88 -12.17 5.16 7.61
N VAL A 89 -11.56 6.09 8.35
CA VAL A 89 -10.63 5.81 9.46
C VAL A 89 -11.24 4.90 10.52
N ASP A 90 -12.46 5.17 10.97
CA ASP A 90 -13.09 4.38 12.04
C ASP A 90 -13.30 2.91 11.64
N TRP A 91 -13.60 2.66 10.37
CA TRP A 91 -13.71 1.31 9.84
C TRP A 91 -12.37 0.59 9.74
N ILE A 92 -11.32 1.29 9.29
CA ILE A 92 -9.96 0.74 9.27
C ILE A 92 -9.55 0.34 10.68
N LYS A 93 -9.79 1.20 11.69
CA LYS A 93 -9.50 0.90 13.10
C LYS A 93 -10.24 -0.34 13.58
N LYS A 94 -11.55 -0.40 13.32
CA LYS A 94 -12.41 -1.53 13.72
C LYS A 94 -11.97 -2.85 13.07
N PHE A 95 -11.66 -2.83 11.78
CA PHE A 95 -11.18 -4.02 11.07
C PHE A 95 -9.79 -4.45 11.55
N ASN A 96 -8.88 -3.52 11.77
CA ASN A 96 -7.55 -3.81 12.32
C ASN A 96 -7.64 -4.42 13.71
N GLU A 97 -8.47 -3.84 14.60
CA GLU A 97 -8.70 -4.41 15.95
C GLU A 97 -9.12 -5.87 15.87
N VAL A 98 -10.16 -6.15 15.08
CA VAL A 98 -10.76 -7.48 14.95
C VAL A 98 -9.76 -8.46 14.31
N SER A 99 -8.98 -7.99 13.33
CA SER A 99 -7.95 -8.77 12.66
C SER A 99 -6.80 -9.12 13.59
N PHE A 100 -6.18 -8.13 14.24
CA PHE A 100 -5.01 -8.39 15.10
C PHE A 100 -5.37 -9.18 16.34
N LYS A 101 -6.53 -8.92 16.94
CA LYS A 101 -7.06 -9.73 18.04
C LYS A 101 -7.31 -11.17 17.58
N GLY A 102 -7.91 -11.36 16.41
CA GLY A 102 -8.13 -12.68 15.82
C GLY A 102 -6.83 -13.45 15.58
N ALA A 103 -5.80 -12.78 15.07
CA ALA A 103 -4.48 -13.38 14.85
C ALA A 103 -3.85 -13.94 16.14
N ILE A 104 -4.01 -13.22 17.26
CA ILE A 104 -3.54 -13.67 18.57
C ILE A 104 -4.42 -14.80 19.13
N GLU A 105 -5.75 -14.60 19.13
CA GLU A 105 -6.71 -15.56 19.70
C GLU A 105 -6.69 -16.93 19.03
N LEU A 106 -6.42 -16.95 17.73
CA LEU A 106 -6.58 -18.13 16.88
C LEU A 106 -5.25 -18.65 16.35
N HIS A 107 -4.14 -17.96 16.63
CA HIS A 107 -2.81 -18.26 16.11
C HIS A 107 -2.77 -18.36 14.57
N ASP A 108 -3.60 -17.57 13.89
CA ASP A 108 -3.68 -17.52 12.43
C ASP A 108 -3.43 -16.08 11.97
N THR A 109 -2.21 -15.83 11.51
CA THR A 109 -1.73 -14.48 11.21
C THR A 109 -1.77 -14.18 9.71
N ASN A 110 -2.29 -15.10 8.91
CA ASN A 110 -2.24 -14.99 7.46
C ASN A 110 -2.93 -13.71 6.99
N CYS A 111 -2.29 -12.99 6.07
CA CYS A 111 -2.73 -11.71 5.50
C CYS A 111 -2.91 -10.55 6.51
N SER A 112 -2.72 -10.77 7.81
CA SER A 112 -2.78 -9.69 8.81
C SER A 112 -1.60 -8.73 8.68
N ASP A 113 -0.46 -9.23 8.20
CA ASP A 113 0.72 -8.45 7.83
C ASP A 113 0.42 -7.41 6.74
N ARG A 114 -0.47 -7.72 5.79
CA ARG A 114 -0.90 -6.78 4.75
C ARG A 114 -1.56 -5.53 5.34
N LEU A 115 -2.37 -5.68 6.40
CA LEU A 115 -3.00 -4.53 7.08
C LEU A 115 -1.96 -3.63 7.78
N VAL A 116 -0.89 -4.22 8.31
CA VAL A 116 0.26 -3.50 8.88
C VAL A 116 1.00 -2.73 7.78
N CYS A 117 1.22 -3.36 6.63
CA CYS A 117 1.84 -2.73 5.46
C CYS A 117 1.00 -1.60 4.87
N ASP A 118 -0.33 -1.74 4.86
CA ASP A 118 -1.25 -0.71 4.39
C ASP A 118 -1.11 0.57 5.23
N PHE A 119 -0.95 0.47 6.55
CA PHE A 119 -0.63 1.64 7.36
C PHE A 119 0.69 2.31 6.91
N GLY A 120 1.74 1.52 6.69
CA GLY A 120 3.00 2.02 6.15
C GLY A 120 2.82 2.81 4.85
N ARG A 121 1.96 2.31 3.97
CA ARG A 121 1.74 2.85 2.62
C ARG A 121 0.82 4.07 2.59
N TYR A 122 -0.29 4.03 3.32
CA TYR A 122 -1.41 4.96 3.16
C TYR A 122 -1.62 5.92 4.33
N ALA A 123 -1.05 5.64 5.51
CA ALA A 123 -1.20 6.53 6.66
C ALA A 123 -0.61 7.91 6.37
N ARG A 124 -1.31 8.94 6.80
CA ARG A 124 -0.84 10.33 6.75
C ARG A 124 0.26 10.54 7.79
N PHE A 125 0.96 11.66 7.67
CA PHE A 125 2.03 12.04 8.58
C PHE A 125 1.55 12.19 10.04
N ASN A 126 0.29 12.58 10.25
CA ASN A 126 -0.31 12.79 11.57
C ASN A 126 -1.18 11.62 12.06
N ASP A 127 -1.29 10.54 11.29
CA ASP A 127 -1.98 9.32 11.72
C ASP A 127 -1.12 8.59 12.77
N ASP A 128 -1.71 8.31 13.93
CA ASP A 128 -1.06 7.62 15.05
C ASP A 128 -1.20 6.10 14.91
N PRO A 129 -0.11 5.33 14.86
CA PRO A 129 -0.19 3.86 14.79
C PRO A 129 -1.04 3.23 15.90
N ALA A 130 -1.00 3.79 17.12
CA ALA A 130 -1.76 3.27 18.25
C ALA A 130 -3.27 3.33 18.02
N ASP A 131 -3.75 4.38 17.34
CA ASP A 131 -5.16 4.54 17.00
C ASP A 131 -5.64 3.45 16.03
N PHE A 132 -4.74 2.81 15.29
CA PHE A 132 -5.02 1.71 14.34
C PHE A 132 -4.67 0.33 14.92
N TYR A 133 -4.52 0.22 16.24
CA TYR A 133 -4.18 -1.01 16.95
C TYR A 133 -2.78 -1.57 16.62
N LEU A 134 -1.89 -0.75 16.05
CA LEU A 134 -0.52 -1.14 15.70
C LEU A 134 0.41 -0.92 16.91
N THR A 135 0.23 -1.73 17.94
CA THR A 135 1.04 -1.72 19.17
C THR A 135 1.84 -3.01 19.29
N PRO A 136 2.96 -3.03 20.05
CA PRO A 136 3.74 -4.26 20.25
C PRO A 136 2.90 -5.45 20.74
N ASP A 137 1.94 -5.20 21.64
CA ASP A 137 1.06 -6.23 22.19
C ASP A 137 0.16 -6.86 21.12
N ASN A 138 -0.29 -6.08 20.14
CA ASN A 138 -1.14 -6.54 19.05
C ASN A 138 -0.35 -7.11 17.86
N LEU A 139 0.96 -6.92 17.83
CA LEU A 139 1.85 -7.29 16.72
C LEU A 139 2.93 -8.29 17.15
N SER A 140 2.74 -8.99 18.26
CA SER A 140 3.70 -9.98 18.79
C SER A 140 3.98 -11.15 17.82
N TRP A 141 3.09 -11.36 16.86
CA TRP A 141 3.17 -12.39 15.82
C TRP A 141 3.89 -11.91 14.55
N MET A 142 4.19 -10.62 14.43
CA MET A 142 4.69 -10.03 13.20
C MET A 142 6.13 -10.44 12.91
N ASN A 143 6.39 -10.98 11.70
CA ASN A 143 7.75 -11.08 11.18
C ASN A 143 8.16 -9.76 10.53
N TRP A 144 9.06 -9.05 11.22
CA TRP A 144 9.53 -7.73 10.81
C TRP A 144 10.61 -7.74 9.73
N GLU A 145 11.27 -8.87 9.47
CA GLU A 145 12.38 -8.95 8.50
C GLU A 145 11.96 -8.51 7.09
N PHE A 146 10.72 -8.79 6.72
CA PHE A 146 10.16 -8.44 5.40
C PHE A 146 9.39 -7.12 5.39
N ASN A 147 9.22 -6.49 6.57
CA ASN A 147 8.31 -5.36 6.78
C ASN A 147 8.99 -4.17 7.47
N GLU A 148 10.30 -4.01 7.26
CA GLU A 148 11.14 -2.98 7.90
C GLU A 148 10.57 -1.56 7.76
N TYR A 149 10.06 -1.20 6.58
CA TYR A 149 9.49 0.14 6.36
C TYR A 149 8.26 0.38 7.24
N ALA A 150 7.36 -0.60 7.32
CA ALA A 150 6.16 -0.51 8.15
C ALA A 150 6.54 -0.49 9.64
N LYS A 151 7.53 -1.31 10.04
CA LYS A 151 8.09 -1.29 11.39
C LYS A 151 8.58 0.10 11.78
N GLU A 152 9.50 0.66 11.00
CA GLU A 152 10.07 1.98 11.29
C GLU A 152 8.99 3.07 11.25
N ARG A 153 8.01 2.97 10.35
CA ARG A 153 6.86 3.89 10.30
C ARG A 153 6.05 3.85 11.59
N ILE A 154 5.80 2.65 12.14
CA ILE A 154 5.05 2.44 13.38
C ILE A 154 5.86 2.96 14.58
N GLU A 155 7.14 2.59 14.67
CA GLU A 155 8.03 2.99 15.75
C GLU A 155 8.25 4.51 15.80
N THR A 156 8.28 5.17 14.64
CA THR A 156 8.43 6.63 14.56
C THR A 156 7.16 7.37 15.03
N GLY A 157 5.98 6.77 14.91
CA GLY A 157 4.73 7.37 15.36
C GLY A 157 4.28 8.56 14.49
N ARG A 158 3.83 9.64 15.12
CA ARG A 158 3.37 10.85 14.39
C ARG A 158 4.57 11.70 13.98
N PHE A 159 4.43 12.36 12.84
CA PHE A 159 5.35 13.40 12.39
C PHE A 159 4.78 14.79 12.69
N GLU A 160 5.65 15.74 12.98
CA GLU A 160 5.27 17.13 13.27
C GLU A 160 4.71 17.88 12.06
N SER A 161 5.04 17.43 10.85
CA SER A 161 4.60 18.03 9.59
C SER A 161 4.67 17.02 8.44
N GLU A 162 3.98 17.33 7.33
CA GLU A 162 4.11 16.55 6.10
C GLU A 162 5.54 16.58 5.55
N GLU A 163 6.24 17.72 5.70
CA GLU A 163 7.65 17.84 5.33
C GLU A 163 8.53 16.85 6.11
N ALA A 164 8.37 16.78 7.43
CA ALA A 164 9.12 15.87 8.29
C ALA A 164 8.92 14.41 7.88
N PHE A 165 7.67 14.03 7.58
CA PHE A 165 7.34 12.70 7.07
C PHE A 165 7.99 12.40 5.72
N LEU A 166 7.91 13.32 4.76
CA LEU A 166 8.51 13.13 3.43
C LEU A 166 10.03 13.01 3.52
N ARG A 167 10.69 13.83 4.35
CA ARG A 167 12.13 13.73 4.62
C ARG A 167 12.50 12.39 5.25
N TRP A 168 11.75 11.94 6.27
CA TRP A 168 11.97 10.64 6.90
C TRP A 168 11.83 9.49 5.90
N LYS A 169 10.69 9.43 5.20
CA LYS A 169 10.38 8.39 4.21
C LYS A 169 11.47 8.29 3.15
N TYR A 170 12.02 9.43 2.76
CA TYR A 170 13.04 9.47 1.74
C TYR A 170 14.43 9.13 2.26
N ASN A 171 14.83 9.64 3.43
CA ASN A 171 16.07 9.20 4.08
C ASN A 171 16.07 7.67 4.26
N TRP A 172 14.92 7.08 4.61
CA TRP A 172 14.75 5.63 4.70
C TRP A 172 15.06 4.92 3.37
N LYS A 173 14.53 5.43 2.24
CA LYS A 173 14.80 4.89 0.90
C LYS A 173 16.25 5.11 0.46
N LEU A 174 16.86 6.24 0.79
CA LEU A 174 18.26 6.52 0.42
C LEU A 174 19.26 5.57 1.07
N GLN A 175 18.99 5.18 2.30
CA GLN A 175 19.79 4.18 3.01
C GLN A 175 19.64 2.78 2.38
N ARG A 176 18.62 2.59 1.52
CA ARG A 176 18.24 1.33 0.87
C ARG A 176 18.05 1.53 -0.64
N PRO A 177 19.14 1.75 -1.41
CA PRO A 177 19.07 2.14 -2.82
C PRO A 177 18.25 1.17 -3.69
N GLU A 178 18.16 -0.10 -3.33
CA GLU A 178 17.31 -1.10 -3.99
C GLU A 178 15.82 -0.75 -3.97
N LYS A 179 15.37 0.11 -3.05
CA LYS A 179 13.99 0.63 -2.98
C LYS A 179 13.74 1.82 -3.91
N LEU A 180 14.78 2.32 -4.58
CA LEU A 180 14.73 3.38 -5.59
C LEU A 180 14.94 2.83 -7.01
N ILE A 181 14.87 1.51 -7.17
CA ILE A 181 15.04 0.81 -8.44
C ILE A 181 13.69 0.26 -8.89
N LYS A 182 13.44 0.33 -10.20
CA LYS A 182 12.28 -0.22 -10.89
C LYS A 182 12.75 -1.09 -12.05
N PHE A 183 12.11 -2.25 -12.19
CA PHE A 183 12.36 -3.13 -13.33
C PHE A 183 11.80 -2.52 -14.63
N ASP A 184 12.67 -2.35 -15.61
CA ASP A 184 12.35 -1.94 -16.96
C ASP A 184 12.13 -3.21 -17.82
N TYR A 185 10.86 -3.44 -18.19
CA TYR A 185 10.46 -4.63 -18.94
C TYR A 185 11.05 -4.69 -20.35
N ASP A 186 11.27 -3.52 -20.98
CA ASP A 186 11.80 -3.46 -22.34
C ASP A 186 13.30 -3.82 -22.35
N LEU A 187 14.00 -3.44 -21.29
CA LEU A 187 15.44 -3.71 -21.12
C LEU A 187 15.74 -4.99 -20.33
N GLN A 188 14.70 -5.60 -19.74
CA GLN A 188 14.80 -6.73 -18.80
C GLN A 188 15.82 -6.50 -17.68
N THR A 189 15.84 -5.28 -17.13
CA THR A 189 16.84 -4.89 -16.14
C THR A 189 16.35 -3.77 -15.24
N ASP A 190 17.07 -3.55 -14.16
CA ASP A 190 16.73 -2.64 -13.08
C ASP A 190 17.30 -1.24 -13.34
N LEU A 191 16.44 -0.21 -13.28
CA LEU A 191 16.80 1.20 -13.45
C LEU A 191 16.42 2.02 -12.22
N VAL A 192 17.12 3.13 -11.98
CA VAL A 192 16.73 4.10 -10.94
C VAL A 192 15.41 4.78 -11.33
N ASP A 193 14.46 4.84 -10.40
CA ASP A 193 13.18 5.54 -10.55
C ASP A 193 13.36 7.05 -10.32
N ILE A 194 13.93 7.73 -11.31
CA ILE A 194 14.17 9.18 -11.29
C ILE A 194 12.87 9.97 -11.11
N GLU A 195 11.78 9.53 -11.75
CA GLU A 195 10.50 10.23 -11.70
C GLU A 195 9.97 10.30 -10.26
N GLN A 196 10.08 9.21 -9.51
CA GLN A 196 9.72 9.18 -8.10
C GLN A 196 10.57 10.15 -7.27
N ILE A 197 11.88 10.26 -7.55
CA ILE A 197 12.79 11.17 -6.85
C ILE A 197 12.42 12.63 -7.15
N ARG A 198 12.22 12.98 -8.43
CA ARG A 198 11.86 14.33 -8.85
C ARG A 198 10.50 14.78 -8.31
N SER A 199 9.49 13.90 -8.36
CA SER A 199 8.16 14.17 -7.81
C SER A 199 8.21 14.49 -6.31
N LEU A 200 9.08 13.82 -5.56
CA LEU A 200 9.31 14.12 -4.15
C LEU A 200 9.98 15.47 -3.93
N ILE A 201 11.08 15.76 -4.65
CA ILE A 201 11.80 17.05 -4.51
C ILE A 201 10.85 18.20 -4.81
N GLN A 202 10.05 18.08 -5.87
CA GLN A 202 9.01 19.04 -6.21
C GLN A 202 8.02 19.21 -5.06
N LYS A 203 7.50 18.11 -4.49
CA LYS A 203 6.56 18.19 -3.37
C LYS A 203 7.16 18.85 -2.12
N LEU A 204 8.43 18.59 -1.82
CA LEU A 204 9.13 19.26 -0.72
C LEU A 204 9.28 20.76 -1.01
N GLN A 205 9.61 21.15 -2.24
CA GLN A 205 9.69 22.54 -2.66
C GLN A 205 8.34 23.26 -2.56
N GLU A 206 7.25 22.61 -2.94
CA GLU A 206 5.87 23.11 -2.81
C GLU A 206 5.48 23.36 -1.33
N LEU A 207 6.04 22.57 -0.41
CA LEU A 207 5.87 22.75 1.04
C LEU A 207 6.80 23.84 1.63
N GLY A 208 7.62 24.50 0.81
CA GLY A 208 8.57 25.53 1.26
C GLY A 208 9.83 24.99 1.93
N ALA A 209 10.11 23.70 1.77
CA ALA A 209 11.23 23.02 2.38
C ALA A 209 12.57 23.43 1.73
N ASP A 210 13.66 23.53 2.51
CA ASP A 210 15.01 23.63 1.94
C ASP A 210 15.40 22.28 1.29
N ILE A 211 15.57 22.33 -0.03
CA ILE A 211 15.91 21.19 -0.88
C ILE A 211 17.39 21.14 -1.26
N SER A 212 18.23 22.05 -0.76
CA SER A 212 19.66 22.14 -1.11
C SER A 212 20.41 20.80 -1.01
N LYS A 213 20.09 20.01 0.02
CA LYS A 213 20.65 18.66 0.24
C LYS A 213 20.31 17.63 -0.85
N PHE A 214 19.38 17.95 -1.76
CA PHE A 214 18.92 17.09 -2.84
C PHE A 214 19.42 17.53 -4.23
N ASN A 215 20.16 18.65 -4.33
CA ASN A 215 20.59 19.19 -5.62
C ASN A 215 21.43 18.19 -6.43
N ASP A 216 22.32 17.46 -5.78
CA ASP A 216 23.21 16.49 -6.44
C ASP A 216 22.68 15.04 -6.37
N LEU A 217 21.56 14.83 -5.68
CA LEU A 217 21.07 13.50 -5.33
C LEU A 217 20.76 12.62 -6.55
N GLU A 218 20.09 13.18 -7.56
CA GLU A 218 19.75 12.44 -8.77
C GLU A 218 21.04 11.97 -9.47
N LYS A 219 22.01 12.88 -9.58
CA LYS A 219 23.32 12.61 -10.16
C LYS A 219 24.09 11.57 -9.36
N ASP A 220 24.11 11.66 -8.04
CA ASP A 220 24.80 10.72 -7.16
C ASP A 220 24.24 9.29 -7.29
N LEU A 221 22.91 9.16 -7.28
CA LEU A 221 22.24 7.87 -7.42
C LEU A 221 22.49 7.25 -8.80
N LEU A 222 22.36 8.05 -9.87
CA LEU A 222 22.61 7.57 -11.23
C LEU A 222 24.08 7.21 -11.44
N THR A 223 25.02 7.98 -10.87
CA THR A 223 26.46 7.67 -10.95
C THR A 223 26.76 6.34 -10.26
N LYS A 224 26.23 6.14 -9.04
CA LYS A 224 26.39 4.89 -8.29
C LYS A 224 25.76 3.69 -9.01
N HIS A 225 24.57 3.87 -9.60
CA HIS A 225 23.90 2.81 -10.36
C HIS A 225 24.61 2.49 -11.68
N LEU A 226 25.13 3.50 -12.38
CA LEU A 226 25.93 3.32 -13.59
C LEU A 226 27.16 2.45 -13.32
N SER A 227 27.91 2.75 -12.25
CA SER A 227 29.06 1.92 -11.86
C SER A 227 28.66 0.47 -11.56
N LYS A 228 27.49 0.25 -10.96
CA LYS A 228 26.96 -1.10 -10.72
C LYS A 228 26.65 -1.82 -12.03
N LEU A 229 25.94 -1.17 -12.96
CA LEU A 229 25.62 -1.74 -14.27
C LEU A 229 26.88 -2.06 -15.10
N GLU A 230 27.88 -1.18 -15.06
CA GLU A 230 29.17 -1.40 -15.73
C GLU A 230 29.94 -2.60 -15.13
N SER A 231 29.92 -2.76 -13.80
CA SER A 231 30.49 -3.95 -13.14
C SER A 231 29.74 -5.22 -13.58
N GLU A 232 28.40 -5.21 -13.53
CA GLU A 232 27.57 -6.34 -13.95
C GLU A 232 27.79 -6.73 -15.42
N LEU A 233 27.96 -5.75 -16.30
CA LEU A 233 28.26 -5.99 -17.71
C LEU A 233 29.64 -6.64 -17.89
N SER A 234 30.63 -6.22 -17.11
CA SER A 234 31.99 -6.79 -17.17
C SER A 234 32.07 -8.22 -16.64
N GLU A 235 31.19 -8.58 -15.71
CA GLU A 235 31.15 -9.89 -15.04
C GLU A 235 30.20 -10.88 -15.71
N THR A 236 29.23 -10.42 -16.51
CA THR A 236 28.23 -11.32 -17.11
C THR A 236 28.78 -12.10 -18.31
N GLU A 237 28.63 -13.43 -18.25
CA GLU A 237 28.91 -14.35 -19.36
C GLU A 237 27.66 -14.64 -20.21
N GLN A 238 26.50 -14.09 -19.82
CA GLN A 238 25.21 -14.35 -20.46
C GLN A 238 24.94 -13.34 -21.59
N ASP A 239 25.06 -13.79 -22.85
CA ASP A 239 24.86 -12.94 -24.04
C ASP A 239 23.50 -12.24 -24.05
N TRP A 240 22.43 -12.93 -23.65
CA TRP A 240 21.08 -12.37 -23.60
C TRP A 240 20.93 -11.23 -22.58
N ARG A 241 21.76 -11.20 -21.52
CA ARG A 241 21.74 -10.14 -20.49
C ARG A 241 22.60 -8.94 -20.88
N ARG A 242 23.64 -9.15 -21.69
CA ARG A 242 24.58 -8.10 -22.12
C ARG A 242 23.89 -6.96 -22.85
N GLU A 243 23.04 -7.27 -23.82
CA GLU A 243 22.32 -6.25 -24.60
C GLU A 243 21.42 -5.37 -23.70
N GLY A 244 20.74 -5.97 -22.73
CA GLY A 244 19.92 -5.25 -21.76
C GLY A 244 20.75 -4.30 -20.88
N LEU A 245 21.90 -4.78 -20.37
CA LEU A 245 22.82 -3.98 -19.57
C LEU A 245 23.46 -2.84 -20.36
N GLU A 246 23.88 -3.08 -21.61
CA GLU A 246 24.43 -2.03 -22.48
C GLU A 246 23.42 -0.90 -22.74
N LYS A 247 22.17 -1.27 -23.03
CA LYS A 247 21.08 -0.29 -23.20
C LYS A 247 20.78 0.45 -21.88
N ALA A 248 20.80 -0.25 -20.74
CA ALA A 248 20.60 0.38 -19.43
C ALA A 248 21.72 1.36 -19.08
N ILE A 249 22.98 1.02 -19.38
CA ILE A 249 24.13 1.92 -19.24
C ILE A 249 23.96 3.16 -20.10
N GLN A 250 23.59 3.00 -21.38
CA GLN A 250 23.33 4.14 -22.27
C GLN A 250 22.20 5.03 -21.76
N LYS A 251 21.09 4.44 -21.30
CA LYS A 251 19.94 5.17 -20.74
C LYS A 251 20.32 5.92 -19.45
N THR A 252 21.11 5.29 -18.58
CA THR A 252 21.59 5.90 -17.33
C THR A 252 22.55 7.05 -17.61
N ARG A 253 23.47 6.91 -18.58
CA ARG A 253 24.35 8.01 -19.02
C ARG A 253 23.56 9.17 -19.63
N ALA A 254 22.57 8.89 -20.47
CA ALA A 254 21.70 9.92 -21.03
C ALA A 254 20.93 10.67 -19.94
N ALA A 255 20.47 9.98 -18.89
CA ALA A 255 19.84 10.62 -17.74
C ALA A 255 20.81 11.50 -16.93
N LEU A 256 22.06 11.05 -16.73
CA LEU A 256 23.11 11.85 -16.10
C LEU A 256 23.40 13.15 -16.86
N ASP A 257 23.43 13.11 -18.19
CA ASP A 257 23.67 14.30 -19.02
C ASP A 257 22.55 15.35 -18.91
N LEU A 258 21.35 14.93 -18.48
CA LEU A 258 20.20 15.81 -18.23
C LEU A 258 20.18 16.39 -16.82
N CYS A 259 20.97 15.86 -15.88
CA CYS A 259 21.16 16.43 -14.55
C CYS A 259 22.08 17.66 -14.65
N LYS A 260 21.52 18.83 -14.99
CA LYS A 260 22.23 20.12 -15.05
C LYS A 260 21.91 21.00 -13.85
#